data_AF-A0A3B9RWU2-F1
#
_entry.id   AF-A0A3B9RWU2-F1
#
_cell.length_a   1.000
_cell.length_b   1.000
_cell.length_c   1.000
_cell.angle_alpha   90.00
_cell.angle_beta   90.00
_cell.angle_gamma   90.00
#
_symmetry.space_group_name_H-M   'P 1'
#
loop_
_entity.id
_entity.type
_entity.pdbx_description
1 polymer ?
#
loop_
_entity_poly.entity_id
_entity_poly.type
_entity_poly.pdbx_seq_one_letter_code
_entity_poly.pdbx_strand_id
1 'polypeptide(L)'
;MLDVPLSESETVNSWMVEANLRFTPEHKHTPIKASFIIPYMPPYFAILDEYFVSHNYGVTTNLEGYNRQTIWSLRRASGAQSLYYRAIFRETDANESTLAKPPALKLVTLSENQQSAVDTITHAVRSSSADIQTFAQATIKELNKR
;
A
#
# COMPACT_ATOMS: atom_id res chain seq x y z
N MET A 1 -18.81 31.76 9.48
CA MET A 1 -17.64 32.45 10.08
C MET A 1 -16.42 31.92 9.36
N LEU A 2 -15.61 32.84 8.84
CA LEU A 2 -14.43 32.56 8.03
C LEU A 2 -13.28 32.36 9.02
N ASP A 3 -12.93 31.11 9.31
CA ASP A 3 -11.86 30.77 10.24
C ASP A 3 -10.55 30.70 9.46
N VAL A 4 -9.88 31.84 9.34
CA VAL A 4 -8.55 31.97 8.73
C VAL A 4 -7.55 32.15 9.87
N PRO A 5 -6.54 31.28 10.03
CA PRO A 5 -5.56 31.45 11.10
C PRO A 5 -4.67 32.67 10.83
N LEU A 6 -4.51 33.52 11.85
CA LEU A 6 -3.66 34.71 11.86
C LEU A 6 -2.38 34.49 12.70
N SER A 7 -1.64 33.40 12.47
CA SER A 7 -0.31 33.23 13.04
C SER A 7 0.68 32.65 12.03
N GLU A 8 1.83 33.33 11.88
CA GLU A 8 2.97 32.81 11.14
C GLU A 8 3.52 31.55 11.82
N SER A 9 3.81 30.52 11.02
CA SER A 9 4.46 29.25 11.42
C SER A 9 3.55 28.15 12.02
N GLU A 10 2.48 27.77 11.32
CA GLU A 10 2.05 26.36 11.41
C GLU A 10 2.83 25.55 10.36
N THR A 11 3.92 24.92 10.81
CA THR A 11 4.72 24.03 9.96
C THR A 11 3.93 22.72 9.78
N VAL A 12 3.11 22.65 8.73
CA VAL A 12 2.36 21.43 8.43
C VAL A 12 3.34 20.35 7.96
N ASN A 13 3.54 19.31 8.77
CA ASN A 13 4.32 18.14 8.37
C ASN A 13 3.61 17.46 7.19
N SER A 14 4.22 17.57 6.01
CA SER A 14 3.72 16.93 4.80
C SER A 14 4.55 15.70 4.44
N TRP A 15 3.86 14.61 4.12
CA TRP A 15 4.48 13.40 3.59
C TRP A 15 4.21 13.28 2.09
N MET A 16 5.20 12.79 1.34
CA MET A 16 5.05 12.53 -0.08
C MET A 16 5.26 11.04 -0.33
N VAL A 17 4.27 10.42 -0.98
CA VAL A 17 4.35 9.02 -1.42
C VAL A 17 4.34 9.00 -2.94
N GLU A 18 5.32 8.31 -3.51
CA GLU A 18 5.48 8.20 -4.95
C GLU A 18 5.54 6.74 -5.36
N ALA A 19 4.94 6.44 -6.51
CA ALA A 19 5.05 5.14 -7.17
C ALA A 19 5.34 5.35 -8.65
N ASN A 20 6.30 4.61 -9.19
CA ASN A 20 6.64 4.64 -10.60
C ASN A 20 6.70 3.21 -11.15
N LEU A 21 5.80 2.90 -12.08
CA LEU A 21 5.79 1.64 -12.82
C LEU A 21 6.43 1.87 -14.19
N ARG A 22 7.56 1.20 -14.43
CA ARG A 22 8.28 1.22 -15.72
C ARG A 22 8.27 -0.15 -16.36
N PHE A 23 7.92 -0.20 -17.64
CA PHE A 23 7.90 -1.43 -18.42
C PHE A 23 8.04 -1.13 -19.92
N THR A 24 8.38 -2.15 -20.69
CA THR A 24 8.43 -2.07 -22.15
C THR A 24 7.56 -3.20 -22.71
N PRO A 25 6.54 -2.90 -23.52
CA PRO A 25 5.74 -3.93 -24.17
C PRO A 25 6.61 -4.77 -25.11
N GLU A 26 6.39 -6.08 -25.14
CA GLU A 26 7.13 -7.00 -26.02
C GLU A 26 6.92 -6.71 -27.51
N HIS A 27 5.75 -6.17 -27.86
CA HIS A 27 5.37 -5.84 -29.24
C HIS A 27 4.92 -4.39 -29.39
N LYS A 28 5.05 -3.85 -30.61
CA LYS A 28 4.50 -2.54 -30.96
C LYS A 28 2.97 -2.58 -31.00
N HIS A 29 2.34 -1.45 -30.65
CA HIS A 29 0.88 -1.30 -30.61
C HIS A 29 0.18 -2.26 -29.65
N THR A 30 0.83 -2.61 -28.54
CA THR A 30 0.27 -3.51 -27.54
C THR A 30 -0.80 -2.78 -26.71
N PRO A 31 -1.99 -3.36 -26.51
CA PRO A 31 -2.96 -2.83 -25.55
C PRO A 31 -2.47 -3.08 -24.13
N ILE A 32 -2.43 -2.02 -23.32
CA ILE A 32 -2.02 -2.07 -21.93
C ILE A 32 -3.20 -1.72 -21.03
N LYS A 33 -3.39 -2.54 -20.00
CA LYS A 33 -4.20 -2.24 -18.83
C LYS A 33 -3.34 -2.53 -17.60
N ALA A 34 -2.84 -1.48 -16.96
CA ALA A 34 -2.02 -1.57 -15.76
C ALA A 34 -2.79 -1.01 -14.57
N SER A 35 -2.56 -1.56 -13.38
CA SER A 35 -3.27 -1.13 -12.19
C SER A 35 -2.41 -1.27 -10.94
N PHE A 36 -2.58 -0.34 -9.99
CA PHE A 36 -2.05 -0.50 -8.64
C PHE A 36 -2.98 0.13 -7.59
N ILE A 37 -2.82 -0.33 -6.36
CA ILE A 37 -3.54 0.17 -5.19
C ILE A 37 -2.94 1.51 -4.79
N ILE A 38 -3.80 2.49 -4.53
CA ILE A 38 -3.44 3.82 -4.07
C ILE A 38 -4.09 4.09 -2.71
N PRO A 39 -3.48 4.96 -1.88
CA PRO A 39 -4.05 5.37 -0.61
C PRO A 39 -5.51 5.82 -0.70
N TYR A 40 -6.27 5.42 0.30
CA TYR A 40 -7.67 5.78 0.49
C TYR A 40 -7.95 5.94 1.97
N MET A 41 -8.26 7.17 2.39
CA MET A 41 -8.56 7.54 3.78
C MET A 41 -7.58 6.93 4.80
N PRO A 42 -6.26 7.20 4.68
CA PRO A 42 -5.29 6.70 5.64
C PRO A 42 -5.60 7.24 7.06
N PRO A 43 -5.51 6.40 8.11
CA PRO A 43 -5.72 6.85 9.49
C PRO A 43 -4.73 7.95 9.86
N TYR A 44 -5.19 9.02 10.51
CA TYR A 44 -4.37 10.17 10.94
C TYR A 44 -3.74 11.00 9.82
N PHE A 45 -4.14 10.75 8.57
CA PHE A 45 -3.63 11.48 7.42
C PHE A 45 -4.75 11.89 6.47
N ALA A 46 -4.68 13.13 5.99
CA ALA A 46 -5.51 13.61 4.90
C ALA A 46 -4.68 13.72 3.62
N ILE A 47 -5.22 13.22 2.51
CA ILE A 47 -4.66 13.45 1.18
C ILE A 47 -4.91 14.92 0.81
N LEU A 48 -3.84 15.68 0.62
CA LEU A 48 -3.89 17.07 0.15
C LEU A 48 -4.02 17.13 -1.36
N ASP A 49 -3.13 16.44 -2.06
CA ASP A 49 -3.03 16.45 -3.51
C ASP A 49 -2.69 15.06 -4.03
N GLU A 50 -3.19 14.75 -5.22
CA GLU A 50 -2.84 13.54 -5.97
C GLU A 50 -2.55 13.85 -7.43
N TYR A 51 -1.53 13.21 -7.96
CA TYR A 51 -1.08 13.37 -9.32
C TYR A 51 -0.96 12.01 -10.00
N PHE A 52 -1.57 11.90 -11.18
CA PHE A 52 -1.49 10.74 -12.05
C PHE A 52 -0.83 11.19 -13.35
N VAL A 53 0.43 10.83 -13.55
CA VAL A 53 1.24 11.28 -14.69
C VAL A 53 1.54 10.08 -15.59
N SER A 54 1.15 10.21 -16.85
CA SER A 54 1.36 9.19 -17.87
C SER A 54 1.28 9.82 -19.25
N HIS A 55 1.93 9.21 -20.23
CA HIS A 55 1.91 9.70 -21.62
C HIS A 55 0.84 8.95 -22.43
N ASN A 56 -0.25 9.65 -22.80
CA ASN A 56 -1.38 9.15 -23.60
C ASN A 56 -2.23 8.04 -22.95
N TYR A 57 -2.04 7.69 -21.68
CA TYR A 57 -2.93 6.75 -21.00
C TYR A 57 -4.20 7.46 -20.51
N GLY A 58 -5.33 6.77 -20.62
CA GLY A 58 -6.52 7.10 -19.83
C GLY A 58 -6.34 6.59 -18.40
N VAL A 59 -6.74 7.38 -17.42
CA VAL A 59 -6.64 7.06 -15.99
C VAL A 59 -8.03 7.05 -15.38
N THR A 60 -8.34 6.00 -14.62
CA THR A 60 -9.58 5.91 -13.84
C THR A 60 -9.28 5.36 -12.45
N THR A 61 -9.95 5.85 -11.43
CA THR A 61 -9.85 5.31 -10.07
C THR A 61 -11.17 4.72 -9.63
N ASN A 62 -11.14 3.54 -9.02
CA ASN A 62 -12.32 2.87 -8.48
C ASN A 62 -12.02 2.30 -7.09
N LEU A 63 -13.07 2.08 -6.30
CA LEU A 63 -12.98 1.31 -5.06
C LEU A 63 -13.27 -0.16 -5.35
N GLU A 64 -12.35 -1.02 -4.94
CA GLU A 64 -12.50 -2.48 -4.95
C GLU A 64 -12.45 -2.98 -3.50
N GLY A 65 -13.63 -3.14 -2.90
CA GLY A 65 -13.76 -3.35 -1.45
C GLY A 65 -13.28 -2.12 -0.68
N TYR A 66 -12.22 -2.28 0.12
CA TYR A 66 -11.59 -1.20 0.89
C TYR A 66 -10.36 -0.60 0.19
N ASN A 67 -9.91 -1.20 -0.91
CA ASN A 67 -8.75 -0.72 -1.63
C ASN A 67 -9.20 0.21 -2.75
N ARG A 68 -8.67 1.43 -2.78
CA ARG A 68 -8.79 2.28 -3.96
C ARG A 68 -7.71 1.86 -4.95
N GLN A 69 -8.13 1.62 -6.18
CA GLN A 69 -7.26 1.18 -7.26
C GLN A 69 -7.34 2.19 -8.39
N THR A 70 -6.20 2.44 -9.01
CA THR A 70 -6.08 3.22 -10.24
C THR A 70 -5.76 2.29 -11.40
N ILE A 71 -6.40 2.54 -12.53
CA ILE A 71 -6.28 1.78 -13.76
C ILE A 71 -5.80 2.74 -14.85
N TRP A 72 -4.66 2.42 -15.45
CA TRP A 72 -4.15 3.06 -16.66
C TRP A 72 -4.45 2.20 -17.86
N SER A 73 -4.98 2.82 -18.91
CA SER A 73 -5.31 2.13 -20.16
C SER A 73 -4.76 2.87 -21.37
N LEU A 74 -4.13 2.14 -22.29
CA LEU A 74 -3.67 2.64 -23.58
C LEU A 74 -3.81 1.54 -24.62
N ARG A 75 -4.49 1.83 -25.74
CA ARG A 75 -4.77 0.82 -26.76
C ARG A 75 -3.55 0.42 -27.61
N ARG A 76 -2.62 1.35 -27.82
CA ARG A 76 -1.47 1.17 -28.72
C ARG A 76 -0.19 1.69 -28.06
N ALA A 77 0.29 0.98 -27.05
CA ALA A 77 1.57 1.29 -26.43
C ALA A 77 2.73 0.84 -27.34
N SER A 78 3.83 1.60 -27.30
CA SER A 78 5.06 1.28 -28.03
C SER A 78 6.25 1.91 -27.34
N GLY A 79 7.36 1.19 -27.26
CA GLY A 79 8.57 1.65 -26.57
C GLY A 79 8.42 1.66 -25.05
N ALA A 80 9.37 2.29 -24.36
CA ALA A 80 9.37 2.36 -22.90
C ALA A 80 8.14 3.12 -22.38
N GLN A 81 7.52 2.59 -21.34
CA GLN A 81 6.35 3.15 -20.67
C GLN A 81 6.73 3.52 -19.24
N SER A 82 6.17 4.63 -18.75
CA SER A 82 6.27 5.03 -17.35
C SER A 82 4.92 5.57 -16.88
N LEU A 83 4.42 5.00 -15.80
CA LEU A 83 3.21 5.44 -15.11
C LEU A 83 3.64 5.90 -13.73
N TYR A 84 3.33 7.15 -13.40
CA TYR A 84 3.77 7.78 -12.17
C TYR A 84 2.57 8.27 -11.37
N TYR A 85 2.60 7.94 -10.09
CA TYR A 85 1.63 8.40 -9.10
C TYR A 85 2.39 9.11 -7.99
N ARG A 86 1.83 10.24 -7.55
CA ARG A 86 2.31 10.98 -6.39
C ARG A 86 1.13 11.43 -5.56
N ALA A 87 1.21 11.24 -4.25
CA ALA A 87 0.27 11.79 -3.30
C ALA A 87 1.01 12.57 -2.21
N ILE A 88 0.41 13.69 -1.82
CA ILE A 88 0.87 14.54 -0.72
C ILE A 88 -0.12 14.39 0.42
N PHE A 89 0.37 14.11 1.61
CA PHE A 89 -0.42 13.92 2.82
C PHE A 89 -0.07 14.99 3.83
N ARG A 90 -1.05 15.40 4.63
CA ARG A 90 -0.82 16.08 5.91
C ARG A 90 -1.28 15.21 7.05
N GLU A 91 -0.59 15.31 8.17
CA GLU A 91 -1.05 14.72 9.43
C GLU A 91 -2.31 15.43 9.94
N THR A 92 -3.23 14.68 10.54
CA THR A 92 -4.48 15.19 11.11
C THR A 92 -4.87 14.38 12.34
N ASP A 93 -5.56 14.99 13.30
CA ASP A 93 -6.10 14.27 14.47
C ASP A 93 -7.29 13.36 14.14
N ALA A 94 -7.81 13.44 12.91
CA ALA A 94 -8.92 12.64 12.44
C ALA A 94 -8.49 11.19 12.15
N ASN A 95 -9.11 10.25 12.86
CA ASN A 95 -9.02 8.82 12.56
C ASN A 95 -10.34 8.32 11.96
N GLU A 96 -10.62 8.77 10.73
CA GLU A 96 -11.82 8.34 9.98
C GLU A 96 -11.63 6.98 9.29
N SER A 97 -10.52 6.28 9.57
CA SER A 97 -10.25 4.99 8.96
C SER A 97 -11.13 3.90 9.57
N THR A 98 -12.18 3.50 8.87
CA THR A 98 -12.87 2.24 9.11
C THR A 98 -11.98 1.11 8.60
N LEU A 99 -10.96 0.73 9.38
CA LEU A 99 -10.20 -0.49 9.08
C LEU A 99 -11.19 -1.66 9.14
N ALA A 100 -11.45 -2.26 7.99
CA ALA A 100 -12.25 -3.47 7.92
C ALA A 100 -11.62 -4.53 8.81
N LYS A 101 -12.44 -5.33 9.49
CA LYS A 101 -11.94 -6.55 10.11
C LYS A 101 -11.22 -7.34 9.01
N PRO A 102 -9.93 -7.71 9.21
CA PRO A 102 -9.20 -8.46 8.21
C PRO A 102 -10.02 -9.68 7.79
N PRO A 103 -10.02 -10.04 6.49
CA PRO A 103 -10.76 -11.20 6.03
C PRO A 103 -10.31 -12.42 6.85
N ALA A 104 -11.24 -13.35 7.09
CA ALA A 104 -10.90 -14.61 7.75
C ALA A 104 -9.69 -15.21 7.03
N LEU A 105 -8.64 -15.52 7.80
CA LEU A 105 -7.41 -16.08 7.28
C LEU A 105 -7.77 -17.31 6.43
N LYS A 106 -7.46 -17.28 5.13
CA LYS A 106 -7.52 -18.48 4.32
C LYS A 106 -6.43 -19.39 4.85
N LEU A 107 -6.82 -20.56 5.37
CA LEU A 107 -5.87 -21.60 5.76
C LEU A 107 -5.05 -21.96 4.52
N VAL A 108 -3.75 -21.66 4.58
CA VAL A 108 -2.81 -22.08 3.57
C VAL A 108 -2.50 -23.55 3.84
N THR A 109 -2.73 -24.41 2.84
CA THR A 109 -2.26 -25.79 2.92
C THR A 109 -0.74 -25.79 2.81
N LEU A 110 -0.06 -26.10 3.91
CA LEU A 110 1.38 -26.24 3.96
C LEU A 110 1.76 -27.67 3.57
N SER A 111 2.91 -27.85 2.93
CA SER A 111 3.51 -29.19 2.82
C SER A 111 3.97 -29.68 4.21
N GLU A 112 4.11 -30.98 4.41
CA GLU A 112 4.52 -31.55 5.72
C GLU A 112 5.81 -30.91 6.26
N ASN A 113 6.79 -30.67 5.39
CA ASN A 113 8.05 -30.02 5.76
C ASN A 113 7.84 -28.57 6.22
N GLN A 114 6.96 -27.84 5.54
CA GLN A 114 6.63 -26.45 5.92
C GLN A 114 5.83 -26.41 7.22
N GLN A 115 4.93 -27.36 7.44
CA GLN A 115 4.15 -27.43 8.66
C GLN A 115 5.03 -27.72 9.88
N SER A 116 5.95 -28.68 9.76
CA SER A 116 6.95 -28.97 10.79
C SER A 116 7.84 -27.75 11.13
N ALA A 117 8.26 -26.99 10.12
CA ALA A 117 9.03 -25.77 10.31
C ALA A 117 8.21 -24.68 11.04
N VAL A 118 6.95 -24.47 10.65
CA VAL A 118 6.04 -23.51 11.30
C VAL A 118 5.79 -23.88 12.75
N ASP A 119 5.55 -25.16 13.04
CA ASP A 119 5.30 -25.64 14.41
C ASP A 119 6.54 -25.44 15.29
N THR A 120 7.73 -25.74 14.75
CA THR A 120 9.01 -25.55 15.44
C THR A 120 9.25 -24.07 15.78
N ILE A 121 9.10 -23.18 14.81
CA ILE A 121 9.28 -21.73 15.00
C ILE A 121 8.25 -21.21 16.00
N THR A 122 6.98 -21.59 15.84
CA THR A 122 5.89 -21.15 16.73
C THR A 122 6.15 -21.58 18.16
N HIS A 123 6.59 -22.82 18.38
CA HIS A 123 6.88 -23.34 19.71
C HIS A 123 8.07 -22.61 20.37
N ALA A 124 9.16 -22.43 19.62
CA ALA A 124 10.36 -21.74 20.11
C ALA A 124 10.09 -20.26 20.45
N VAL A 125 9.27 -19.58 19.65
CA VAL A 125 8.92 -18.18 19.90
C VAL A 125 7.95 -18.08 21.07
N ARG A 126 6.95 -18.97 21.18
CA ARG A 126 6.02 -18.98 22.32
C ARG A 126 6.73 -19.20 23.66
N SER A 127 7.74 -20.07 23.72
CA SER A 127 8.46 -20.33 24.97
C SER A 127 9.34 -19.16 25.43
N SER A 128 9.68 -18.24 24.51
CA SER A 128 10.54 -17.10 24.77
C SER A 128 9.81 -15.76 24.80
N SER A 129 8.47 -15.76 24.71
CA SER A 129 7.63 -14.56 24.67
C SER A 129 6.69 -14.50 25.87
N ALA A 130 6.45 -13.29 26.39
CA ALA A 130 5.60 -13.07 27.56
C ALA A 130 4.18 -12.61 27.20
N ASP A 131 3.99 -12.05 26.01
CA ASP A 131 2.73 -11.51 25.51
C ASP A 131 2.68 -11.52 23.97
N ILE A 132 1.56 -11.05 23.40
CA ILE A 132 1.33 -11.03 21.95
C ILE A 132 2.34 -10.13 21.22
N GLN A 133 2.74 -9.01 21.84
CA GLN A 133 3.65 -8.04 21.24
C GLN A 133 5.06 -8.63 21.13
N THR A 134 5.57 -9.20 22.23
CA THR A 134 6.87 -9.89 22.28
C THR A 134 6.89 -11.12 21.37
N PHE A 135 5.77 -11.86 21.28
CA PHE A 135 5.61 -12.96 20.33
C PHE A 135 5.75 -12.52 18.87
N ALA A 136 5.10 -11.43 18.47
CA ALA A 136 5.19 -10.92 17.10
C ALA A 136 6.62 -10.48 16.76
N GLN A 137 7.29 -9.77 17.66
CA GLN A 137 8.67 -9.33 17.50
C GLN A 137 9.65 -10.50 17.36
N ALA A 138 9.55 -11.49 18.24
CA ALA A 138 10.41 -12.67 18.22
C ALA A 138 10.13 -13.56 16.99
N THR A 139 8.88 -13.64 16.52
CA THR A 139 8.52 -14.37 15.28
C THR A 139 9.19 -13.77 14.06
N ILE A 140 9.11 -12.44 13.89
CA ILE A 140 9.75 -11.74 12.76
C ILE A 140 11.27 -11.93 12.83
N LYS A 141 11.85 -11.85 14.03
CA LYS A 141 13.28 -12.08 14.23
C LYS A 141 13.69 -13.50 13.82
N GLU A 142 12.91 -14.52 14.19
CA GLU A 142 13.20 -15.92 13.86
C GLU A 142 13.11 -16.18 12.36
N LEU A 143 12.07 -15.66 11.69
CA LEU A 143 11.87 -15.81 10.25
C LEU A 143 12.96 -15.13 9.41
N ASN A 144 13.60 -14.08 9.94
CA ASN A 144 14.65 -13.34 9.26
C ASN A 144 16.07 -13.88 9.53
N LYS A 145 16.22 -14.91 10.37
CA LYS A 145 17.52 -15.57 10.54
C LYS A 145 17.87 -16.30 9.24
N ARG A 146 19.03 -15.97 8.67
CA ARG A 146 19.58 -16.59 7.46
C ARG A 146 20.27 -17.90 7.78
#